data_AF-A0A8H4WRY1-F1
#
_entry.id   AF-A0A8H4WRY1-F1
#
_cell.length_a   1.000
_cell.length_b   1.000
_cell.length_c   1.000
_cell.angle_alpha   90.00
_cell.angle_beta   90.00
_cell.angle_gamma   90.00
#
_symmetry.space_group_name_H-M   'P 1'
#
loop_
_entity.id
_entity.type
_entity.pdbx_description
1 polymer ?
#
loop_
_entity_poly.entity_id
_entity_poly.type
_entity_poly.pdbx_seq_one_letter_code
_entity_poly.pdbx_strand_id
1 'polypeptide(L)'
;MRISFFLFLTTFYAASDVLARGPGLVTLPETCNCPVGARCPVTDGCYLQGKREAAAEAERRCSTSVEAAKAEEQAKCDAKVLQEKTSCDSKMSEAETRCNAKVSQQLAERDNICNSKLAGTDSSCDARVRTAAAANVDELKVCRGAIESCQTQLAQYQKPPSCGVDKWGQGWYDIKMGVDLANCQNICKADAKCLSFSNNKLSSGPHNCYLYDKETASLPSGNYGSTPWVQYDKRCGPVPIPSAPSCGVEIWGQGWYNVKYGVNLANCKSLCFADAKCLSYSANKFNTGSPINCYLYDKETAALVPGKWENWIQYDRRCG
;
A
#
# COMPACT_ATOMS: atom_id res chain seq x y z
N MET A 1 18.89 -43.24 37.08
CA MET A 1 18.51 -44.62 37.44
C MET A 1 19.72 -45.31 38.04
N ARG A 2 19.75 -45.49 39.36
CA ARG A 2 20.69 -46.37 40.07
C ARG A 2 19.93 -47.65 40.37
N ILE A 3 20.30 -48.76 39.75
CA ILE A 3 19.72 -50.07 40.05
C ILE A 3 20.71 -50.75 41.00
N SER A 4 20.37 -50.74 42.29
CA SER A 4 21.11 -51.45 43.34
C SER A 4 20.78 -52.94 43.24
N PHE A 5 21.76 -53.75 42.86
CA PHE A 5 21.68 -55.21 42.97
C PHE A 5 21.94 -55.59 44.44
N PHE A 6 20.88 -55.94 45.18
CA PHE A 6 21.01 -56.61 46.47
C PHE A 6 21.11 -58.12 46.24
N LEU A 7 22.31 -58.66 46.48
CA LEU A 7 22.54 -60.09 46.68
C LEU A 7 21.92 -60.50 48.03
N PHE A 8 20.88 -61.35 47.99
CA PHE A 8 20.46 -62.15 49.13
C PHE A 8 20.80 -63.62 48.82
N LEU A 9 21.96 -64.06 49.32
CA LEU A 9 22.21 -65.47 49.59
C LEU A 9 21.65 -65.77 50.99
N THR A 10 20.51 -66.45 51.05
CA THR A 10 20.06 -67.13 52.27
C THR A 10 19.99 -68.62 52.00
N THR A 11 21.00 -69.31 52.54
CA THR A 11 21.03 -70.72 52.88
C THR A 11 19.73 -71.18 53.55
N PHE A 12 19.12 -72.23 53.01
CA PHE A 12 18.33 -73.18 53.78
C PHE A 12 18.74 -74.61 53.39
N TYR A 13 19.63 -75.14 54.22
CA TYR A 13 19.79 -76.56 54.46
C TYR A 13 18.53 -76.99 55.23
N ALA A 14 17.71 -77.86 54.64
CA ALA A 14 16.69 -78.61 55.38
C ALA A 14 16.78 -80.05 54.92
N ALA A 15 17.31 -80.88 55.82
CA ALA A 15 17.40 -82.31 55.71
C ALA A 15 15.99 -82.91 55.60
N SER A 16 15.77 -83.73 54.59
CA SER A 16 14.57 -84.57 54.50
C SER A 16 14.91 -85.94 55.10
N ASP A 17 14.45 -86.15 56.33
CA ASP A 17 14.21 -87.47 56.90
C ASP A 17 13.35 -88.30 55.95
N VAL A 18 13.94 -89.30 55.29
CA VAL A 18 13.20 -90.36 54.61
C VAL A 18 13.56 -91.69 55.23
N LEU A 19 12.78 -92.01 56.27
CA LEU A 19 12.10 -93.29 56.50
C LEU A 19 12.90 -94.56 56.23
N ALA A 20 13.31 -95.16 57.34
CA ALA A 20 13.58 -96.59 57.50
C ALA A 20 12.50 -97.45 56.81
N ARG A 21 12.84 -98.04 55.66
CA ARG A 21 12.17 -99.26 55.17
C ARG A 21 12.98 -100.44 55.68
N GLY A 22 12.33 -101.23 56.54
CA GLY A 22 12.86 -102.49 57.06
C GLY A 22 13.21 -103.48 55.93
N PRO A 23 13.99 -104.53 56.25
CA PRO A 23 14.38 -105.55 55.29
C PRO A 23 13.13 -106.19 54.68
N GLY A 24 12.82 -105.81 53.44
CA GLY A 24 11.81 -106.49 52.64
C GLY A 24 12.26 -107.93 52.47
N LEU A 25 11.39 -108.87 52.87
CA LEU A 25 11.56 -110.28 52.59
C LEU A 25 11.91 -110.44 51.11
N VAL A 26 13.11 -110.97 50.86
CA VAL A 26 13.54 -111.43 49.54
C VAL A 26 12.68 -112.64 49.22
N THR A 27 11.62 -112.44 48.43
CA THR A 27 10.94 -113.52 47.74
C THR A 27 11.97 -114.17 46.81
N LEU A 28 12.35 -115.41 47.14
CA LEU A 28 13.21 -116.24 46.30
C LEU A 28 12.57 -116.40 44.91
N PRO A 29 13.35 -116.28 43.82
CA PRO A 29 12.83 -116.43 42.47
C PRO A 29 12.24 -117.85 42.28
N GLU A 30 11.00 -117.90 41.83
CA GLU A 30 10.14 -119.09 41.71
C GLU A 30 10.59 -120.11 40.65
N THR A 31 11.73 -119.90 39.98
CA THR A 31 12.14 -120.74 38.84
C THR A 31 13.62 -121.11 38.87
N CYS A 32 14.06 -121.80 39.92
CA CYS A 32 15.13 -122.78 39.74
C CYS A 32 14.50 -124.04 39.15
N ASN A 33 14.59 -124.22 37.82
CA ASN A 33 14.14 -125.44 37.14
C ASN A 33 14.96 -126.65 37.63
N CYS A 34 14.53 -127.26 38.73
CA CYS A 34 15.05 -128.52 39.24
C CYS A 34 14.16 -129.66 38.68
N PRO A 35 14.73 -130.69 38.01
CA PRO A 35 13.97 -131.83 37.54
C PRO A 35 13.34 -132.59 38.70
N VAL A 36 12.07 -132.97 38.55
CA VAL A 36 11.26 -133.63 39.59
C VAL A 36 11.88 -134.98 39.95
N GLY A 37 12.35 -135.12 41.19
CA GLY A 37 12.86 -136.38 41.75
C GLY A 37 14.25 -136.32 42.39
N ALA A 38 15.00 -135.22 42.28
CA ALA A 38 16.31 -135.07 42.90
C ALA A 38 16.30 -134.04 44.04
N ARG A 39 16.93 -134.36 45.18
CA ARG A 39 17.27 -133.37 46.21
C ARG A 39 18.26 -132.37 45.59
N CYS A 40 17.81 -131.16 45.26
CA CYS A 40 18.70 -130.12 44.75
C CYS A 40 19.67 -129.68 45.86
N PRO A 41 20.99 -129.92 45.71
CA PRO A 41 21.95 -129.33 46.62
C PRO A 41 21.96 -127.83 46.33
N VAL A 42 21.71 -127.03 47.37
CA VAL A 42 21.94 -125.59 47.37
C VAL A 42 23.42 -125.40 47.10
N THR A 43 23.80 -125.29 45.84
CA THR A 43 25.15 -125.02 45.39
C THR A 43 25.27 -123.51 45.17
N ASP A 44 26.41 -122.94 45.54
CA ASP A 44 26.69 -121.48 45.60
C ASP A 44 26.31 -120.68 44.33
N GLY A 45 26.12 -121.34 43.18
CA GLY A 45 25.75 -120.71 41.92
C GLY A 45 24.40 -119.97 41.93
N CYS A 46 23.34 -120.56 42.49
CA CYS A 46 22.01 -119.92 42.51
C CYS A 46 21.97 -118.71 43.47
N TYR A 47 22.73 -118.78 44.57
CA TYR A 47 22.85 -117.67 45.52
C TYR A 47 23.60 -116.47 44.91
N LEU A 48 24.69 -116.73 44.17
CA LEU A 48 25.44 -115.69 43.47
C LEU A 48 24.65 -115.05 42.33
N GLN A 49 23.82 -115.81 41.62
CA GLN A 49 22.96 -115.27 40.57
C GLN A 49 21.86 -114.36 41.13
N GLY A 50 21.15 -114.79 42.19
CA GLY A 50 20.17 -113.94 42.86
C GLY A 50 20.78 -112.64 43.42
N LYS A 51 22.05 -112.69 43.91
CA LYS A 51 22.77 -111.50 44.37
C LYS A 51 23.13 -110.54 43.23
N ARG A 52 23.50 -111.05 42.05
CA ARG A 52 23.76 -110.23 40.85
C ARG A 52 22.49 -109.61 40.28
N GLU A 53 21.40 -110.37 40.24
CA GLU A 53 20.09 -109.87 39.79
C GLU A 53 19.53 -108.83 40.76
N ALA A 54 19.67 -109.03 42.08
CA ALA A 54 19.31 -108.04 43.08
C ALA A 54 20.17 -106.76 42.99
N ALA A 55 21.47 -106.89 42.72
CA ALA A 55 22.35 -105.74 42.51
C ALA A 55 22.00 -104.96 41.24
N ALA A 56 21.75 -105.65 40.11
CA ALA A 56 21.34 -105.03 38.86
C ALA A 56 19.96 -104.35 38.97
N GLU A 57 19.03 -104.94 39.72
CA GLU A 57 17.73 -104.33 40.00
C GLU A 57 17.85 -103.11 40.91
N ALA A 58 18.73 -103.15 41.93
CA ALA A 58 19.03 -101.99 42.76
C ALA A 58 19.67 -100.85 41.94
N GLU A 59 20.57 -101.17 41.02
CA GLU A 59 21.20 -100.21 40.11
C GLU A 59 20.18 -99.59 39.14
N ARG A 60 19.30 -100.40 38.53
CA ARG A 60 18.19 -99.87 37.71
C ARG A 60 17.28 -98.96 38.49
N ARG A 61 16.90 -99.33 39.72
CA ARG A 61 16.07 -98.47 40.59
C ARG A 61 16.78 -97.17 40.93
N CYS A 62 18.07 -97.22 41.21
CA CYS A 62 18.89 -96.04 41.46
C CYS A 62 18.95 -95.13 40.22
N SER A 63 19.24 -95.69 39.05
CA SER A 63 19.28 -94.95 37.78
C SER A 63 17.92 -94.31 37.46
N THR A 64 16.82 -95.04 37.60
CA THR A 64 15.48 -94.51 37.38
C THR A 64 15.12 -93.41 38.38
N SER A 65 15.52 -93.57 39.65
CA SER A 65 15.31 -92.55 40.68
C SER A 65 16.11 -91.28 40.40
N VAL A 66 17.35 -91.40 39.92
CA VAL A 66 18.20 -90.25 39.55
C VAL A 66 17.64 -89.52 38.34
N GLU A 67 17.23 -90.25 37.30
CA GLU A 67 16.62 -89.64 36.11
C GLU A 67 15.26 -88.99 36.44
N ALA A 68 14.45 -89.59 37.32
CA ALA A 68 13.21 -88.98 37.80
C ALA A 68 13.46 -87.68 38.58
N ALA A 69 14.45 -87.67 39.50
CA ALA A 69 14.81 -86.48 40.25
C ALA A 69 15.36 -85.37 39.34
N LYS A 70 16.17 -85.74 38.33
CA LYS A 70 16.67 -84.80 37.32
C LYS A 70 15.55 -84.22 36.46
N ALA A 71 14.59 -85.04 36.05
CA ALA A 71 13.42 -84.58 35.30
C ALA A 71 12.54 -83.64 36.13
N GLU A 72 12.37 -83.92 37.43
CA GLU A 72 11.63 -83.05 38.35
C GLU A 72 12.33 -81.69 38.53
N GLU A 73 13.64 -81.68 38.77
CA GLU A 73 14.40 -80.42 38.91
C GLU A 73 14.45 -79.62 37.60
N GLN A 74 14.57 -80.30 36.46
CA GLN A 74 14.48 -79.65 35.15
C GLN A 74 13.10 -79.01 34.95
N ALA A 75 12.01 -79.72 35.29
CA ALA A 75 10.66 -79.18 35.19
C ALA A 75 10.44 -77.95 36.11
N LYS A 76 11.01 -77.95 37.32
CA LYS A 76 10.99 -76.78 38.22
C LYS A 76 11.75 -75.59 37.63
N CYS A 77 12.93 -75.84 37.04
CA CYS A 77 13.72 -74.80 36.38
C CYS A 77 12.97 -74.21 35.19
N ASP A 78 12.40 -75.05 34.33
CA ASP A 78 11.65 -74.61 33.15
C ASP A 78 10.39 -73.81 33.55
N ALA A 79 9.69 -74.25 34.59
CA ALA A 79 8.54 -73.52 35.14
C ALA A 79 8.94 -72.13 35.66
N LYS A 80 10.07 -72.02 36.37
CA LYS A 80 10.58 -70.73 36.88
C LYS A 80 11.01 -69.80 35.74
N VAL A 81 11.70 -70.33 34.73
CA VAL A 81 12.09 -69.56 33.54
C VAL A 81 10.86 -69.05 32.81
N LEU A 82 9.82 -69.87 32.63
CA LEU A 82 8.57 -69.47 31.99
C LEU A 82 7.83 -68.39 32.80
N GLN A 83 7.81 -68.51 34.12
CA GLN A 83 7.23 -67.51 35.02
C GLN A 83 7.96 -66.16 34.91
N GLU A 84 9.29 -66.16 34.95
CA GLU A 84 10.07 -64.92 34.83
C GLU A 84 9.94 -64.30 33.43
N LYS A 85 9.93 -65.12 32.38
CA LYS A 85 9.67 -64.65 31.02
C LYS A 85 8.31 -63.95 30.91
N THR A 86 7.25 -64.59 31.43
CA THR A 86 5.90 -64.01 31.43
C THR A 86 5.83 -62.71 32.24
N SER A 87 6.56 -62.65 33.37
CA SER A 87 6.66 -61.41 34.17
C SER A 87 7.39 -60.29 33.42
N CYS A 88 8.46 -60.61 32.69
CA CYS A 88 9.20 -59.65 31.88
C CYS A 88 8.34 -59.13 30.71
N ASP A 89 7.65 -60.01 29.99
CA ASP A 89 6.79 -59.65 28.86
C ASP A 89 5.62 -58.74 29.32
N SER A 90 5.03 -59.03 30.47
CA SER A 90 3.99 -58.18 31.07
C SER A 90 4.52 -56.78 31.43
N LYS A 91 5.69 -56.69 32.06
CA LYS A 91 6.30 -55.39 32.39
C LYS A 91 6.68 -54.58 31.16
N MET A 92 7.16 -55.25 30.11
CA MET A 92 7.47 -54.61 28.83
C MET A 92 6.21 -54.04 28.16
N SER A 93 5.12 -54.81 28.12
CA SER A 93 3.84 -54.37 27.56
C SER A 93 3.23 -53.18 28.33
N GLU A 94 3.32 -53.19 29.67
CA GLU A 94 2.89 -52.06 30.50
C GLU A 94 3.75 -50.81 30.26
N ALA A 95 5.07 -50.98 30.12
CA ALA A 95 5.98 -49.89 29.84
C ALA A 95 5.73 -49.27 28.45
N GLU A 96 5.49 -50.11 27.44
CA GLU A 96 5.13 -49.69 26.08
C GLU A 96 3.82 -48.89 26.08
N THR A 97 2.78 -49.41 26.74
CA THR A 97 1.48 -48.73 26.86
C THR A 97 1.64 -47.36 27.54
N ARG A 98 2.44 -47.29 28.61
CA ARG A 98 2.72 -46.03 29.32
C ARG A 98 3.54 -45.05 28.47
N CYS A 99 4.47 -45.54 27.67
CA CYS A 99 5.26 -44.72 26.75
C CYS A 99 4.34 -44.11 25.67
N ASN A 100 3.52 -44.94 25.04
CA ASN A 100 2.58 -44.50 23.99
C ASN A 100 1.59 -43.46 24.52
N ALA A 101 1.04 -43.65 25.73
CA ALA A 101 0.15 -42.66 26.36
C ALA A 101 0.84 -41.30 26.57
N LYS A 102 2.09 -41.28 27.03
CA LYS A 102 2.87 -40.04 27.21
C LYS A 102 3.16 -39.35 25.89
N VAL A 103 3.50 -40.10 24.85
CA VAL A 103 3.75 -39.55 23.51
C VAL A 103 2.48 -38.92 22.95
N SER A 104 1.33 -39.60 23.06
CA SER A 104 0.03 -39.05 22.63
C SER A 104 -0.35 -37.78 23.39
N GLN A 105 -0.11 -37.74 24.71
CA GLN A 105 -0.36 -36.53 25.51
C GLN A 105 0.54 -35.37 25.06
N GLN A 106 1.84 -35.60 24.88
CA GLN A 106 2.77 -34.56 24.43
C GLN A 106 2.45 -34.04 23.03
N LEU A 107 1.98 -34.90 22.12
CA LEU A 107 1.52 -34.49 20.79
C LEU A 107 0.29 -33.57 20.89
N ALA A 108 -0.72 -33.96 21.68
CA ALA A 108 -1.91 -33.14 21.89
C ALA A 108 -1.59 -31.77 22.53
N GLU A 109 -0.70 -31.73 23.51
CA GLU A 109 -0.23 -30.47 24.11
C GLU A 109 0.50 -29.58 23.09
N ARG A 110 1.37 -30.17 22.25
CA ARG A 110 2.04 -29.42 21.18
C ARG A 110 1.07 -28.88 20.13
N ASP A 111 0.07 -29.66 19.74
CA ASP A 111 -0.93 -29.22 18.76
C ASP A 111 -1.76 -28.04 19.30
N ASN A 112 -2.17 -28.10 20.57
CA ASN A 112 -2.87 -27.00 21.23
C ASN A 112 -2.01 -25.72 21.31
N ILE A 113 -0.71 -25.85 21.61
CA ILE A 113 0.22 -24.71 21.61
C ILE A 113 0.39 -24.14 20.19
N CYS A 114 0.47 -24.99 19.16
CA CYS A 114 0.62 -24.54 17.78
C CYS A 114 -0.62 -23.80 17.30
N ASN A 115 -1.82 -24.35 17.55
CA ASN A 115 -3.09 -23.77 17.13
C ASN A 115 -3.36 -22.43 17.82
N SER A 116 -3.04 -22.30 19.11
CA SER A 116 -3.20 -21.02 19.83
C SER A 116 -2.25 -19.94 19.32
N LYS A 117 -1.00 -20.29 18.99
CA LYS A 117 -0.06 -19.35 18.37
C LYS A 117 -0.51 -18.90 16.99
N LEU A 118 -0.99 -19.83 16.17
CA LEU A 118 -1.45 -19.54 14.81
C LEU A 118 -2.65 -18.57 14.81
N ALA A 119 -3.65 -18.84 15.65
CA ALA A 119 -4.81 -17.96 15.82
C ALA A 119 -4.42 -16.56 16.34
N GLY A 120 -3.44 -16.48 17.25
CA GLY A 120 -2.89 -15.21 17.72
C GLY A 120 -2.25 -14.39 16.61
N THR A 121 -1.42 -15.02 15.77
CA THR A 121 -0.77 -14.35 14.62
C THR A 121 -1.77 -13.88 13.58
N ASP A 122 -2.79 -14.68 13.26
CA ASP A 122 -3.80 -14.31 12.26
C ASP A 122 -4.60 -13.08 12.72
N SER A 123 -5.01 -13.04 14.00
CA SER A 123 -5.73 -11.88 14.55
C SER A 123 -4.89 -10.60 14.54
N SER A 124 -3.58 -10.71 14.77
CA SER A 124 -2.64 -9.58 14.77
C SER A 124 -2.41 -9.05 13.36
N CYS A 125 -2.25 -9.93 12.38
CA CYS A 125 -2.13 -9.55 10.97
C CYS A 125 -3.38 -8.84 10.45
N ASP A 126 -4.58 -9.37 10.75
CA ASP A 126 -5.84 -8.76 10.36
C ASP A 126 -6.01 -7.33 10.91
N ALA A 127 -5.66 -7.12 12.19
CA ALA A 127 -5.72 -5.80 12.81
C ALA A 127 -4.76 -4.80 12.13
N ARG A 128 -3.55 -5.24 11.78
CA ARG A 128 -2.57 -4.41 11.07
C ARG A 128 -3.02 -4.06 9.66
N VAL A 129 -3.60 -5.02 8.93
CA VAL A 129 -4.13 -4.80 7.57
C VAL A 129 -5.29 -3.80 7.61
N ARG A 130 -6.23 -3.92 8.55
CA ARG A 130 -7.35 -2.95 8.69
C ARG A 130 -6.86 -1.56 9.06
N THR A 131 -5.87 -1.45 9.94
CA THR A 131 -5.29 -0.15 10.34
C THR A 131 -4.58 0.53 9.17
N ALA A 132 -3.79 -0.24 8.40
CA ALA A 132 -3.12 0.28 7.20
C ALA A 132 -4.12 0.68 6.10
N ALA A 133 -5.17 -0.10 5.90
CA ALA A 133 -6.23 0.23 4.95
C ALA A 133 -6.98 1.52 5.33
N ALA A 134 -7.27 1.73 6.63
CA ALA A 134 -7.90 2.95 7.11
C ALA A 134 -7.03 4.19 6.90
N ALA A 135 -5.72 4.10 7.21
CA ALA A 135 -4.78 5.20 6.97
C ALA A 135 -4.70 5.60 5.50
N ASN A 136 -4.64 4.61 4.59
CA ASN A 136 -4.58 4.86 3.14
C ASN A 136 -5.87 5.50 2.60
N VAL A 137 -7.05 5.22 3.19
CA VAL A 137 -8.32 5.84 2.76
C VAL A 137 -8.37 7.33 3.07
N ASP A 138 -7.81 7.77 4.19
CA ASP A 138 -7.82 9.19 4.56
C ASP A 138 -6.84 10.01 3.71
N GLU A 139 -5.66 9.46 3.37
CA GLU A 139 -4.77 10.08 2.39
C GLU A 139 -5.44 10.21 1.01
N LEU A 140 -6.19 9.19 0.59
CA LEU A 140 -6.90 9.21 -0.70
C LEU A 140 -8.01 10.27 -0.76
N LYS A 141 -8.67 10.57 0.37
CA LYS A 141 -9.63 11.68 0.48
C LYS A 141 -8.94 13.04 0.33
N VAL A 142 -7.78 13.22 0.95
CA VAL A 142 -6.98 14.45 0.83
C VAL A 142 -6.56 14.67 -0.62
N CYS A 143 -6.05 13.63 -1.29
CA CYS A 143 -5.69 13.69 -2.70
C CYS A 143 -6.90 14.00 -3.60
N ARG A 144 -8.07 13.41 -3.34
CA ARG A 144 -9.30 13.71 -4.08
C ARG A 144 -9.69 15.19 -3.95
N GLY A 145 -9.69 15.73 -2.73
CA GLY A 145 -9.98 17.15 -2.50
C GLY A 145 -9.00 18.09 -3.22
N ALA A 146 -7.71 17.74 -3.25
CA ALA A 146 -6.70 18.50 -3.97
C ALA A 146 -6.94 18.47 -5.50
N ILE A 147 -7.33 17.33 -6.06
CA ILE A 147 -7.66 17.19 -7.49
C ILE A 147 -8.88 18.05 -7.86
N GLU A 148 -9.95 18.00 -7.06
CA GLU A 148 -11.15 18.81 -7.29
C GLU A 148 -10.85 20.31 -7.25
N SER A 149 -9.99 20.76 -6.31
CA SER A 149 -9.50 22.14 -6.26
C SER A 149 -8.70 22.50 -7.52
N CYS A 150 -7.78 21.63 -7.96
CA CYS A 150 -7.00 21.87 -9.18
C CYS A 150 -7.87 21.93 -10.44
N GLN A 151 -8.87 21.05 -10.56
CA GLN A 151 -9.81 21.04 -11.67
C GLN A 151 -10.64 22.34 -11.72
N THR A 152 -11.07 22.83 -10.56
CA THR A 152 -11.81 24.10 -10.44
C THR A 152 -10.95 25.28 -10.90
N GLN A 153 -9.68 25.34 -10.47
CA GLN A 153 -8.74 26.37 -10.92
C GLN A 153 -8.50 26.27 -12.43
N LEU A 154 -8.28 25.07 -12.96
CA LEU A 154 -8.05 24.86 -14.38
C LEU A 154 -9.24 25.34 -15.24
N ALA A 155 -10.47 25.03 -14.83
CA ALA A 155 -11.67 25.50 -15.51
C ALA A 155 -11.77 27.04 -15.51
N GLN A 156 -11.30 27.70 -14.44
CA GLN A 156 -11.22 29.16 -14.39
C GLN A 156 -10.15 29.69 -15.36
N TYR A 157 -8.98 29.07 -15.42
CA TYR A 157 -7.91 29.46 -16.35
C TYR A 157 -8.27 29.24 -17.83
N GLN A 158 -9.12 28.25 -18.14
CA GLN A 158 -9.58 27.99 -19.50
C GLN A 158 -10.55 29.04 -20.04
N LYS A 159 -11.18 29.86 -19.18
CA LYS A 159 -12.02 30.95 -19.65
C LYS A 159 -11.14 32.03 -20.29
N PRO A 160 -11.45 32.44 -21.54
CA PRO A 160 -10.75 33.55 -22.18
C PRO A 160 -10.81 34.80 -21.29
N PRO A 161 -9.69 35.51 -21.11
CA PRO A 161 -9.69 36.74 -20.33
C PRO A 161 -10.54 37.82 -21.02
N SER A 162 -11.26 38.60 -20.23
CA SER A 162 -12.01 39.76 -20.67
C SER A 162 -11.07 40.95 -20.82
N CYS A 163 -10.74 41.28 -22.06
CA CYS A 163 -9.76 42.33 -22.39
C CYS A 163 -10.43 43.48 -23.12
N GLY A 164 -10.33 44.69 -22.57
CA GLY A 164 -10.83 45.89 -23.25
C GLY A 164 -12.36 46.03 -23.15
N VAL A 165 -12.98 45.57 -22.06
CA VAL A 165 -14.43 45.65 -21.89
C VAL A 165 -14.80 47.09 -21.53
N ASP A 166 -15.68 47.71 -22.31
CA ASP A 166 -16.18 49.08 -22.10
C ASP A 166 -17.10 49.17 -20.86
N LYS A 167 -16.51 49.01 -19.68
CA LYS A 167 -17.18 49.13 -18.39
C LYS A 167 -16.23 49.58 -17.29
N TRP A 168 -16.81 50.08 -16.21
CA TRP A 168 -16.13 50.32 -14.95
C TRP A 168 -16.70 49.37 -13.90
N GLY A 169 -15.84 48.58 -13.25
CA GLY A 169 -16.27 47.65 -12.20
C GLY A 169 -16.51 48.34 -10.85
N GLN A 170 -17.48 47.87 -10.07
CA GLN A 170 -17.62 48.26 -8.66
C GLN A 170 -16.76 47.39 -7.74
N GLY A 171 -16.47 47.87 -6.52
CA GLY A 171 -15.77 47.08 -5.49
C GLY A 171 -14.27 46.92 -5.71
N TRP A 172 -13.60 47.96 -6.21
CA TRP A 172 -12.14 48.01 -6.24
C TRP A 172 -11.58 48.03 -4.80
N TYR A 173 -10.37 47.47 -4.62
CA TYR A 173 -9.71 47.47 -3.31
C TYR A 173 -8.60 48.52 -3.19
N ASP A 174 -8.11 49.05 -4.32
CA ASP A 174 -7.09 50.10 -4.35
C ASP A 174 -7.26 50.99 -5.60
N ILE A 175 -6.79 52.23 -5.51
CA ILE A 175 -6.75 53.21 -6.61
C ILE A 175 -5.35 53.81 -6.68
N LYS A 176 -4.78 53.84 -7.88
CA LYS A 176 -3.60 54.64 -8.19
C LYS A 176 -3.99 55.83 -9.05
N MET A 177 -3.84 57.03 -8.50
CA MET A 177 -4.14 58.26 -9.21
C MET A 177 -3.02 58.61 -10.17
N GLY A 178 -3.40 59.15 -11.32
CA GLY A 178 -2.50 59.67 -12.33
C GLY A 178 -1.62 58.65 -13.03
N VAL A 179 -2.17 57.46 -13.22
CA VAL A 179 -1.50 56.34 -13.88
C VAL A 179 -2.18 56.10 -15.23
N ASP A 180 -1.40 56.10 -16.30
CA ASP A 180 -1.91 55.73 -17.62
C ASP A 180 -2.29 54.24 -17.70
N LEU A 181 -2.98 53.85 -18.76
CA LEU A 181 -3.50 52.48 -18.91
C LEU A 181 -2.39 51.41 -18.93
N ALA A 182 -1.25 51.69 -19.56
CA ALA A 182 -0.13 50.74 -19.65
C ALA A 182 0.53 50.55 -18.29
N ASN A 183 0.77 51.62 -17.55
CA ASN A 183 1.30 51.59 -16.20
C ASN A 183 0.30 50.94 -15.22
N CYS A 184 -1.00 51.15 -15.41
CA CYS A 184 -2.04 50.49 -14.61
C CYS A 184 -2.00 48.96 -14.78
N GLN A 185 -1.79 48.48 -16.00
CA GLN A 185 -1.56 47.06 -16.26
C GLN A 185 -0.32 46.54 -15.52
N ASN A 186 0.79 47.28 -15.58
CA ASN A 186 2.03 46.87 -14.92
C ASN A 186 1.87 46.78 -13.39
N ILE A 187 1.17 47.74 -12.80
CA ILE A 187 0.83 47.74 -11.36
C ILE A 187 -0.01 46.50 -11.03
N CYS A 188 -1.08 46.22 -11.79
CA CYS A 188 -1.90 45.03 -11.57
C CYS A 188 -1.11 43.72 -11.74
N LYS A 189 -0.19 43.67 -12.72
CA LYS A 189 0.66 42.49 -12.93
C LYS A 189 1.59 42.24 -11.74
N ALA A 190 2.16 43.30 -11.16
CA ALA A 190 3.02 43.21 -9.98
C ALA A 190 2.26 42.87 -8.69
N ASP A 191 1.00 43.27 -8.57
CA ASP A 191 0.19 43.02 -7.37
C ASP A 191 -0.41 41.61 -7.36
N ALA A 192 -0.03 40.78 -6.38
CA ALA A 192 -0.52 39.41 -6.22
C ALA A 192 -2.04 39.32 -6.00
N LYS A 193 -2.67 40.36 -5.43
CA LYS A 193 -4.12 40.42 -5.17
C LYS A 193 -4.90 40.84 -6.41
N CYS A 194 -4.28 41.55 -7.36
CA CYS A 194 -4.98 42.03 -8.54
C CYS A 194 -5.34 40.89 -9.50
N LEU A 195 -6.62 40.78 -9.88
CA LEU A 195 -7.12 39.88 -10.92
C LEU A 195 -7.67 40.64 -12.14
N SER A 196 -8.11 41.89 -11.97
CA SER A 196 -8.45 42.79 -13.07
C SER A 196 -8.19 44.24 -12.66
N PHE A 197 -8.13 45.12 -13.65
CA PHE A 197 -7.96 46.57 -13.46
C PHE A 197 -8.86 47.35 -14.42
N SER A 198 -9.24 48.56 -14.04
CA SER A 198 -9.93 49.49 -14.91
C SER A 198 -9.19 50.83 -14.96
N ASN A 199 -9.20 51.45 -16.13
CA ASN A 199 -8.67 52.78 -16.34
C ASN A 199 -9.54 53.51 -17.38
N ASN A 200 -9.34 54.82 -17.51
CA ASN A 200 -9.97 55.61 -18.55
C ASN A 200 -9.52 55.09 -19.91
N LYS A 201 -10.47 54.93 -20.85
CA LYS A 201 -10.23 54.51 -22.22
C LYS A 201 -9.45 55.56 -23.01
N LEU A 202 -9.47 56.81 -22.57
CA LEU A 202 -8.74 57.91 -23.21
C LEU A 202 -7.24 57.69 -23.05
N SER A 203 -6.54 57.74 -24.18
CA SER A 203 -5.11 57.48 -24.33
C SER A 203 -4.21 58.62 -23.87
N SER A 204 -4.77 59.75 -23.47
CA SER A 204 -3.99 60.92 -23.05
C SER A 204 -4.37 61.33 -21.63
N GLY A 205 -3.32 61.51 -20.82
CA GLY A 205 -3.40 62.07 -19.49
C GLY A 205 -3.31 61.05 -18.34
N PRO A 206 -2.83 61.50 -17.18
CA PRO A 206 -2.87 60.73 -15.93
C PRO A 206 -4.34 60.49 -15.51
N HIS A 207 -4.75 59.22 -15.43
CA HIS A 207 -6.10 58.81 -15.01
C HIS A 207 -6.06 57.93 -13.77
N ASN A 208 -7.22 57.63 -13.20
CA ASN A 208 -7.31 56.72 -12.05
C ASN A 208 -7.25 55.27 -12.53
N CYS A 209 -6.32 54.52 -11.95
CA CYS A 209 -6.20 53.08 -12.11
C CYS A 209 -6.87 52.38 -10.93
N TYR A 210 -7.97 51.67 -11.16
CA TYR A 210 -8.68 50.92 -10.13
C TYR A 210 -8.27 49.45 -10.19
N LEU A 211 -7.90 48.87 -9.06
CA LEU A 211 -7.48 47.47 -8.96
C LEU A 211 -8.56 46.63 -8.27
N TYR A 212 -8.81 45.43 -8.79
CA TYR A 212 -9.85 44.52 -8.32
C TYR A 212 -9.27 43.15 -8.03
N ASP A 213 -9.79 42.50 -6.98
CA ASP A 213 -9.44 41.13 -6.57
C ASP A 213 -10.37 40.08 -7.18
N LYS A 214 -11.08 40.48 -8.25
CA LYS A 214 -11.98 39.65 -9.05
C LYS A 214 -11.70 39.88 -10.52
N GLU A 215 -11.98 38.87 -11.33
CA GLU A 215 -11.95 39.02 -12.78
C GLU A 215 -13.10 39.91 -13.26
N THR A 216 -12.89 40.55 -14.40
CA THR A 216 -13.82 41.46 -15.07
C THR A 216 -15.20 40.83 -15.22
N ALA A 217 -15.29 39.54 -15.58
CA ALA A 217 -16.57 38.84 -15.75
C ALA A 217 -17.39 38.73 -14.46
N SER A 218 -16.76 38.77 -13.30
CA SER A 218 -17.41 38.66 -11.98
C SER A 218 -17.76 40.01 -11.36
N LEU A 219 -17.33 41.11 -11.99
CA LEU A 219 -17.54 42.46 -11.46
C LEU A 219 -18.86 43.06 -11.97
N PRO A 220 -19.74 43.53 -11.07
CA PRO A 220 -20.91 44.31 -11.44
C PRO A 220 -20.49 45.55 -12.23
N SER A 221 -21.20 45.81 -13.33
CA SER A 221 -21.01 47.05 -14.09
C SER A 221 -21.47 48.22 -13.22
N GLY A 222 -20.55 49.12 -12.91
CA GLY A 222 -20.86 50.39 -12.25
C GLY A 222 -21.31 51.43 -13.27
N ASN A 223 -22.19 52.32 -12.82
CA ASN A 223 -22.64 53.47 -13.59
C ASN A 223 -21.78 54.69 -13.22
N TYR A 224 -20.61 54.84 -13.85
CA TYR A 224 -19.72 56.00 -13.61
C TYR A 224 -19.79 57.00 -14.77
N GLY A 225 -20.92 57.70 -14.85
CA GLY A 225 -21.13 58.83 -15.76
C GLY A 225 -20.82 58.55 -17.24
N SER A 226 -20.63 59.62 -18.01
CA SER A 226 -20.29 59.60 -19.44
C SER A 226 -18.80 59.38 -19.72
N THR A 227 -17.99 59.05 -18.71
CA THR A 227 -16.55 58.86 -18.88
C THR A 227 -16.30 57.48 -19.49
N PRO A 228 -15.55 57.36 -20.59
CA PRO A 228 -15.32 56.07 -21.21
C PRO A 228 -14.30 55.30 -20.36
N TRP A 229 -14.76 54.26 -19.66
CA TRP A 229 -13.90 53.35 -18.90
C TRP A 229 -13.68 52.06 -19.66
N VAL A 230 -12.52 51.47 -19.43
CA VAL A 230 -12.17 50.18 -19.99
C VAL A 230 -11.61 49.29 -18.88
N GLN A 231 -12.01 48.02 -18.91
CA GLN A 231 -11.61 47.01 -17.94
C GLN A 231 -10.87 45.85 -18.60
N TYR A 232 -9.84 45.35 -17.91
CA TYR A 232 -9.00 44.26 -18.37
C TYR A 232 -8.74 43.27 -17.23
N ASP A 233 -8.77 41.99 -17.55
CA ASP A 233 -8.20 40.96 -16.68
C ASP A 233 -6.67 41.05 -16.67
N LYS A 234 -6.06 40.68 -15.54
CA LYS A 234 -4.60 40.60 -15.38
C LYS A 234 -3.95 39.67 -16.41
N ARG A 235 -4.68 38.63 -16.82
CA ARG A 235 -4.28 37.61 -17.81
C ARG A 235 -4.28 38.14 -19.25
N CYS A 236 -4.81 39.33 -19.51
CA CYS A 236 -4.72 39.95 -20.83
C CYS A 236 -3.26 40.17 -21.24
N GLY A 237 -3.00 40.04 -22.54
CA GLY A 237 -1.73 40.44 -23.15
C GLY A 237 -1.42 41.93 -22.90
N PRO A 238 -0.26 42.43 -23.34
CA PRO A 238 0.05 43.86 -23.27
C PRO A 238 -1.15 44.67 -23.77
N VAL A 239 -1.62 45.62 -22.96
CA VAL A 239 -2.69 46.51 -23.42
C VAL A 239 -2.18 47.20 -24.67
N PRO A 240 -2.98 47.30 -25.75
CA PRO A 240 -2.57 48.04 -26.94
C PRO A 240 -2.17 49.44 -26.50
N ILE A 241 -0.86 49.72 -26.50
CA ILE A 241 -0.38 51.06 -26.27
C ILE A 241 -0.85 51.81 -27.51
N PRO A 242 -1.73 52.81 -27.37
CA PRO A 242 -2.14 53.61 -28.51
C PRO A 242 -0.86 54.17 -29.10
N SER A 243 -0.57 53.81 -30.36
CA SER A 243 0.69 54.17 -31.01
C SER A 243 0.94 55.67 -30.85
N ALA A 244 2.21 56.07 -30.78
CA ALA A 244 2.55 57.50 -30.73
C ALA A 244 1.77 58.22 -31.84
N PRO A 245 1.07 59.33 -31.51
CA PRO A 245 0.20 59.95 -32.48
C PRO A 245 1.03 60.39 -33.69
N SER A 246 0.52 60.08 -34.87
CA SER A 246 1.14 60.45 -36.15
C SER A 246 0.84 61.92 -36.43
N CYS A 247 1.79 62.78 -36.10
CA CYS A 247 1.64 64.23 -36.20
C CYS A 247 2.46 64.76 -37.36
N GLY A 248 1.78 65.12 -38.45
CA GLY A 248 2.46 65.70 -39.58
C GLY A 248 2.98 64.66 -40.60
N VAL A 249 2.35 63.49 -40.68
CA VAL A 249 2.82 62.40 -41.55
C VAL A 249 2.39 62.68 -43.00
N GLU A 250 3.35 62.65 -43.94
CA GLU A 250 3.14 62.92 -45.36
C GLU A 250 2.43 61.77 -46.07
N ILE A 251 1.17 61.57 -45.72
CA ILE A 251 0.27 60.64 -46.40
C ILE A 251 -1.09 61.28 -46.61
N TRP A 252 -1.79 60.79 -47.61
CA TRP A 252 -3.22 61.00 -47.76
C TRP A 252 -3.96 59.69 -47.50
N GLY A 253 -4.64 59.58 -46.36
CA GLY A 253 -5.40 58.37 -46.06
C GLY A 253 -6.57 58.17 -47.01
N GLN A 254 -6.83 56.93 -47.41
CA GLN A 254 -8.11 56.57 -48.06
C GLN A 254 -9.22 56.35 -47.02
N GLY A 255 -10.49 56.47 -47.44
CA GLY A 255 -11.65 56.11 -46.61
C GLY A 255 -12.07 57.18 -45.60
N TRP A 256 -11.96 58.47 -45.96
CA TRP A 256 -12.55 59.55 -45.16
C TRP A 256 -14.08 59.45 -45.15
N TYR A 257 -14.70 59.78 -44.03
CA TYR A 257 -16.16 59.79 -43.91
C TYR A 257 -16.77 61.17 -44.20
N ASN A 258 -15.96 62.23 -44.17
CA ASN A 258 -16.41 63.60 -44.42
C ASN A 258 -15.29 64.43 -45.07
N VAL A 259 -15.69 65.41 -45.88
CA VAL A 259 -14.80 66.39 -46.50
C VAL A 259 -15.37 67.79 -46.33
N LYS A 260 -14.53 68.74 -45.92
CA LYS A 260 -14.87 70.16 -45.83
C LYS A 260 -14.01 70.95 -46.81
N TYR A 261 -14.66 71.62 -47.73
CA TYR A 261 -13.99 72.44 -48.73
C TYR A 261 -13.75 73.85 -48.20
N GLY A 262 -12.62 74.42 -48.60
CA GLY A 262 -12.29 75.82 -48.35
C GLY A 262 -11.92 76.18 -46.92
N VAL A 263 -11.47 75.21 -46.13
CA VAL A 263 -10.95 75.44 -44.78
C VAL A 263 -9.42 75.52 -44.83
N ASN A 264 -8.76 76.02 -43.78
CA ASN A 264 -7.30 75.92 -43.64
C ASN A 264 -6.94 74.78 -42.65
N LEU A 265 -5.65 74.49 -42.47
CA LEU A 265 -5.20 73.41 -41.57
C LEU A 265 -5.70 73.61 -40.12
N ALA A 266 -5.63 74.85 -39.60
CA ALA A 266 -6.07 75.16 -38.24
C ALA A 266 -7.57 74.89 -38.05
N ASN A 267 -8.40 75.30 -39.02
CA ASN A 267 -9.84 75.04 -39.00
C ASN A 267 -10.15 73.55 -39.22
N CYS A 268 -9.36 72.83 -40.01
CA CYS A 268 -9.49 71.39 -40.18
C CYS A 268 -9.26 70.65 -38.84
N LYS A 269 -8.24 71.06 -38.08
CA LYS A 269 -8.00 70.59 -36.71
C LYS A 269 -9.23 70.88 -35.82
N SER A 270 -9.71 72.11 -35.77
CA SER A 270 -10.89 72.47 -34.95
C SER A 270 -12.13 71.65 -35.32
N LEU A 271 -12.35 71.39 -36.62
CA LEU A 271 -13.45 70.55 -37.11
C LEU A 271 -13.33 69.11 -36.61
N CYS A 272 -12.13 68.52 -36.68
CA CYS A 272 -11.91 67.17 -36.16
C CYS A 272 -12.10 67.10 -34.64
N PHE A 273 -11.67 68.13 -33.89
CA PHE A 273 -11.81 68.15 -32.43
C PHE A 273 -13.26 68.32 -31.98
N ALA A 274 -14.09 69.01 -32.77
CA ALA A 274 -15.52 69.18 -32.53
C ALA A 274 -16.35 67.93 -32.90
N ASP A 275 -15.82 67.05 -33.74
CA ASP A 275 -16.51 65.84 -34.20
C ASP A 275 -16.11 64.62 -33.34
N ALA A 276 -17.08 64.04 -32.62
CA ALA A 276 -16.85 62.84 -31.80
C ALA A 276 -16.40 61.61 -32.62
N LYS A 277 -16.73 61.55 -33.90
CA LYS A 277 -16.35 60.46 -34.81
C LYS A 277 -14.92 60.62 -35.33
N CYS A 278 -14.36 61.82 -35.33
CA CYS A 278 -13.03 62.07 -35.91
C CYS A 278 -11.91 61.52 -35.00
N LEU A 279 -11.07 60.66 -35.57
CA LEU A 279 -9.84 60.13 -34.95
C LEU A 279 -8.57 60.66 -35.63
N SER A 280 -8.64 61.05 -36.91
CA SER A 280 -7.56 61.75 -37.61
C SER A 280 -8.11 62.65 -38.71
N TYR A 281 -7.31 63.59 -39.19
CA TYR A 281 -7.66 64.52 -40.26
C TYR A 281 -6.49 64.73 -41.23
N SER A 282 -6.79 65.07 -42.48
CA SER A 282 -5.77 65.39 -43.49
C SER A 282 -6.03 66.69 -44.20
N ALA A 283 -4.94 67.35 -44.58
CA ALA A 283 -4.91 68.69 -45.15
C ALA A 283 -3.69 68.83 -46.08
N ASN A 284 -3.80 69.70 -47.09
CA ASN A 284 -2.68 69.97 -47.99
C ASN A 284 -1.55 70.73 -47.25
N LYS A 285 -0.31 70.27 -47.41
CA LYS A 285 0.91 70.75 -46.75
C LYS A 285 1.24 72.22 -47.02
N PHE A 286 0.94 72.73 -48.22
CA PHE A 286 1.52 73.98 -48.72
C PHE A 286 0.59 75.19 -48.65
N ASN A 287 -0.65 75.02 -48.18
CA ASN A 287 -1.62 76.10 -48.13
C ASN A 287 -2.01 76.45 -46.69
N THR A 288 -1.20 77.31 -46.07
CA THR A 288 -1.51 77.90 -44.76
C THR A 288 -2.53 79.05 -44.85
N GLY A 289 -2.79 79.59 -46.05
CA GLY A 289 -3.66 80.76 -46.25
C GLY A 289 -4.73 80.64 -47.36
N SER A 290 -4.68 79.62 -48.22
CA SER A 290 -5.70 79.41 -49.26
C SER A 290 -6.67 78.28 -48.90
N PRO A 291 -7.93 78.35 -49.37
CA PRO A 291 -8.93 77.30 -49.15
C PRO A 291 -8.40 75.91 -49.57
N ILE A 292 -8.35 74.96 -48.62
CA ILE A 292 -8.00 73.55 -48.87
C ILE A 292 -9.20 72.63 -48.60
N ASN A 293 -9.10 71.39 -49.07
CA ASN A 293 -10.00 70.33 -48.65
C ASN A 293 -9.47 69.73 -47.34
N CYS A 294 -10.34 69.60 -46.35
CA CYS A 294 -10.07 68.92 -45.09
C CYS A 294 -10.83 67.60 -45.08
N TYR A 295 -10.11 66.49 -44.96
CA TYR A 295 -10.71 65.17 -44.90
C TYR A 295 -10.70 64.68 -43.45
N LEU A 296 -11.84 64.16 -42.97
CA LEU A 296 -11.99 63.64 -41.61
C LEU A 296 -12.14 62.12 -41.66
N TYR A 297 -11.48 61.43 -40.73
CA TYR A 297 -11.38 59.97 -40.69
C TYR A 297 -11.80 59.44 -39.33
N ASP A 298 -12.48 58.30 -39.31
CA ASP A 298 -12.90 57.57 -38.11
C ASP A 298 -11.88 56.50 -37.69
N LYS A 299 -10.64 56.66 -38.17
CA LYS A 299 -9.48 55.83 -37.89
C LYS A 299 -8.28 56.71 -37.61
N GLU A 300 -7.35 56.23 -36.80
CA GLU A 300 -6.04 56.86 -36.65
C GLU A 300 -5.20 56.67 -37.92
N THR A 301 -4.26 57.58 -38.13
CA THR A 301 -3.34 57.64 -39.26
C THR A 301 -2.65 56.31 -39.52
N ALA A 302 -2.19 55.62 -38.46
CA ALA A 302 -1.53 54.32 -38.56
C ALA A 302 -2.43 53.20 -39.10
N ALA A 303 -3.76 53.36 -39.03
CA ALA A 303 -4.74 52.40 -39.52
C ALA A 303 -5.28 52.76 -40.92
N LEU A 304 -4.82 53.86 -41.52
CA LEU A 304 -5.22 54.28 -42.86
C LEU A 304 -4.35 53.59 -43.91
N VAL A 305 -4.94 53.30 -45.07
CA VAL A 305 -4.18 52.90 -46.26
C VAL A 305 -3.53 54.14 -46.86
N PRO A 306 -2.18 54.22 -46.94
CA PRO A 306 -1.51 55.37 -47.51
C PRO A 306 -1.84 55.53 -49.00
N GLY A 307 -2.38 56.69 -49.39
CA GLY A 307 -2.54 57.10 -50.77
C GLY A 307 -1.27 57.74 -51.34
N LYS A 308 -1.11 57.68 -52.67
CA LYS A 308 0.05 58.22 -53.40
C LYS A 308 -0.01 59.72 -53.70
N TRP A 309 -0.75 60.49 -52.91
CA TRP A 309 -0.93 61.91 -53.21
C TRP A 309 0.13 62.73 -52.51
N GLU A 310 1.01 63.32 -53.30
CA GLU A 310 1.99 64.30 -52.83
C GLU A 310 1.27 65.50 -52.22
N ASN A 311 1.93 66.20 -51.31
CA ASN A 311 1.46 67.46 -50.70
C ASN A 311 0.32 67.31 -49.69
N TRP A 312 0.06 66.12 -49.15
CA TRP A 312 -0.91 65.90 -48.08
C TRP A 312 -0.21 65.53 -46.78
N ILE A 313 -0.76 66.05 -45.68
CA ILE A 313 -0.32 65.70 -44.35
C ILE A 313 -1.52 65.19 -43.56
N GLN A 314 -1.32 64.07 -42.88
CA GLN A 314 -2.25 63.48 -41.93
C GLN A 314 -1.80 63.81 -40.50
N TYR A 315 -2.79 64.09 -39.66
CA TYR A 315 -2.63 64.28 -38.22
C TYR A 315 -3.63 63.41 -37.49
N ASP A 316 -3.16 62.65 -36.50
CA ASP A 316 -4.07 62.11 -35.50
C ASP A 316 -4.71 63.26 -34.71
N ARG A 317 -5.96 63.06 -34.28
CA ARG A 317 -6.65 64.01 -33.39
C ARG A 317 -5.85 64.27 -32.12
N ARG A 318 -5.05 63.30 -31.68
CA ARG A 318 -4.17 63.37 -30.50
C ARG A 318 -2.96 64.31 -30.66
N CYS A 319 -2.72 64.86 -31.85
CA CYS A 319 -1.58 65.72 -32.15
C CYS A 319 -1.72 67.19 -31.74
N GLY A 320 -2.74 67.55 -30.97
CA GLY A 320 -3.08 68.96 -30.82
C GLY A 320 -3.94 69.31 -29.64
#